data_AF-A0A552ECA6-F1
#
_entry.id   AF-A0A552ECA6-F1
#
_cell.length_a   1.000
_cell.length_b   1.000
_cell.length_c   1.000
_cell.angle_alpha   90.00
_cell.angle_beta   90.00
_cell.angle_gamma   90.00
#
_symmetry.space_group_name_H-M   'P 1'
#
loop_
_entity.id
_entity.type
_entity.pdbx_description
1 polymer ?
#
loop_
_entity_poly.entity_id
_entity_poly.type
_entity_poly.pdbx_seq_one_letter_code
_entity_poly.pdbx_strand_id
1 'polypeptide(L)' 'MNEEHITRITREQWAKLKGKTNWEKVKGMSEAEIAKNALEDPDNPPLLADFSMKASAVNLIF' A
#
# COMPACT_ATOMS: atom_id res chain seq x y z
N MET A 1 9.89 1.16 22.04
CA MET A 1 8.50 1.23 21.55
C MET A 1 7.60 1.27 22.77
N ASN A 2 6.70 2.25 22.86
CA ASN A 2 5.73 2.29 23.95
C ASN A 2 4.47 1.52 23.52
N GLU A 3 4.11 0.45 24.22
CA GLU A 3 3.07 -0.50 23.79
C GLU A 3 1.64 0.05 23.88
N GLU A 4 1.47 1.22 24.49
CA GLU A 4 0.19 1.88 24.81
C GLU A 4 -0.66 2.26 23.57
N HIS A 5 -0.09 2.22 22.36
CA HIS A 5 -0.79 2.57 21.12
C HIS A 5 -0.96 1.41 20.14
N ILE A 6 -0.70 0.16 20.56
CA ILE A 6 -0.81 -1.01 19.68
C ILE A 6 -2.20 -1.66 19.82
N THR A 7 -3.07 -1.44 18.84
CA THR A 7 -4.34 -2.16 18.73
C THR A 7 -4.12 -3.51 18.03
N ARG A 8 -4.21 -4.61 18.79
CA ARG A 8 -4.14 -5.98 18.24
C ARG A 8 -5.55 -6.47 17.90
N ILE A 9 -5.74 -6.93 16.67
CA ILE A 9 -7.02 -7.49 16.18
C ILE A 9 -6.78 -8.82 15.47
N THR A 10 -7.76 -9.71 15.50
CA THR A 10 -7.71 -10.97 14.75
C THR A 10 -8.02 -10.73 13.26
N ARG A 11 -7.71 -11.74 12.42
CA ARG A 11 -8.01 -11.69 10.98
C ARG A 11 -9.51 -11.56 10.70
N GLU A 12 -10.34 -12.24 11.48
CA GLU A 12 -11.81 -12.21 11.37
C GLU A 12 -12.37 -10.84 11.76
N GLN A 13 -11.72 -10.16 12.71
CA GLN A 13 -12.07 -8.79 13.09
C GLN A 13 -11.62 -7.79 12.02
N TRP A 14 -10.41 -7.94 11.48
CA TRP A 14 -9.89 -7.11 10.39
C TRP A 14 -10.78 -7.17 9.15
N ALA A 15 -11.26 -8.36 8.77
CA ALA A 15 -12.15 -8.54 7.62
C ALA A 15 -13.50 -7.79 7.75
N LYS A 16 -13.92 -7.46 8.97
CA LYS A 16 -15.14 -6.69 9.26
C LYS A 16 -14.89 -5.17 9.28
N LEU A 17 -13.63 -4.74 9.32
CA LEU A 17 -13.31 -3.31 9.30
C LEU A 17 -13.55 -2.75 7.91
N LYS A 18 -14.26 -1.62 7.86
CA LYS A 18 -14.45 -0.89 6.61
C LYS A 18 -13.17 -0.15 6.28
N GLY A 19 -12.57 -0.49 5.14
CA GLY A 19 -11.46 0.28 4.58
C GLY A 19 -11.86 1.74 4.39
N LYS A 20 -10.94 2.67 4.71
CA LYS A 20 -11.15 4.12 4.52
C LYS A 20 -10.77 4.58 3.11
N THR A 21 -10.22 3.69 2.30
CA THR A 21 -9.75 3.98 0.93
C THR A 21 -10.92 4.38 0.04
N ASN A 22 -10.81 5.55 -0.60
CA ASN A 22 -11.75 5.98 -1.62
C ASN A 22 -11.38 5.36 -2.98
N TRP A 23 -11.99 4.21 -3.29
CA TRP A 23 -11.72 3.46 -4.51
C TRP A 23 -12.18 4.15 -5.79
N GLU A 24 -13.21 5.00 -5.73
CA GLU A 24 -13.67 5.77 -6.90
C GLU A 24 -12.62 6.79 -7.32
N LYS A 25 -12.02 7.49 -6.35
CA LYS A 25 -10.92 8.41 -6.60
C LYS A 25 -9.70 7.69 -7.19
N VAL A 26 -9.34 6.53 -6.63
CA VAL A 26 -8.20 5.73 -7.12
C VAL A 26 -8.41 5.32 -8.58
N LYS A 27 -9.60 4.87 -8.95
CA LYS A 27 -9.92 4.47 -10.33
C LYS A 27 -9.91 5.63 -11.33
N GLY A 28 -10.10 6.87 -10.87
CA GLY A 28 -10.12 8.07 -11.69
C GLY A 28 -8.78 8.80 -11.79
N MET A 29 -7.72 8.34 -11.12
CA MET A 29 -6.41 8.99 -11.18
C MET A 29 -5.74 8.77 -12.54
N SER A 30 -5.10 9.82 -13.03
CA SER A 30 -4.16 9.74 -14.15
C SER A 30 -2.83 9.09 -13.73
N GLU A 31 -2.07 8.57 -14.69
CA GLU A 31 -0.73 8.01 -14.46
C GLU A 31 0.22 9.00 -13.77
N ALA A 32 0.12 10.29 -14.10
CA ALA A 32 0.94 11.33 -13.47
C ALA A 32 0.60 11.52 -11.98
N GLU A 33 -0.68 11.46 -11.64
CA GLU A 33 -1.14 11.53 -10.25
C GLU A 33 -0.76 10.28 -9.46
N ILE A 34 -0.83 9.09 -10.09
CA ILE A 34 -0.37 7.84 -9.48
C ILE A 34 1.12 7.90 -9.17
N ALA A 35 1.95 8.29 -10.14
CA ALA A 35 3.39 8.40 -9.97
C ALA A 35 3.77 9.40 -8.87
N LYS A 36 3.10 10.56 -8.85
CA LYS A 36 3.31 11.57 -7.81
C LYS A 36 2.92 11.04 -6.43
N ASN A 37 1.73 10.42 -6.30
CA ASN A 37 1.27 9.87 -5.03
C ASN A 37 2.21 8.78 -4.51
N ALA A 38 2.70 7.90 -5.38
CA ALA A 38 3.68 6.89 -5.00
C ALA A 38 5.00 7.52 -4.53
N LEU A 39 5.50 8.56 -5.21
CA LEU A 39 6.74 9.23 -4.83
C LEU A 39 6.65 9.98 -3.50
N GLU A 40 5.49 10.56 -3.21
CA GLU A 40 5.24 11.37 -2.01
C GLU A 40 4.72 10.54 -0.82
N ASP A 41 4.40 9.26 -1.01
CA ASP A 41 3.89 8.40 0.06
C ASP A 41 4.99 8.15 1.10
N PRO A 42 4.82 8.59 2.37
CA PRO A 42 5.81 8.39 3.42
C PRO A 42 6.02 6.90 3.76
N ASP A 43 5.05 6.04 3.45
CA ASP A 43 5.14 4.59 3.60
C ASP A 43 5.73 3.91 2.36
N ASN A 44 6.02 4.65 1.28
CA ASN A 44 6.74 4.10 0.13
C ASN A 44 8.23 4.01 0.46
N PRO A 45 8.79 2.79 0.62
CA PRO A 45 10.19 2.64 0.97
C PRO A 45 11.09 3.21 -0.13
N PRO A 46 12.28 3.75 0.22
CA PRO A 46 13.21 4.25 -0.77
C PRO A 46 13.59 3.12 -1.74
N LEU A 47 13.63 3.43 -3.03
CA LEU A 47 14.15 2.53 -4.04
C LEU A 47 15.65 2.34 -3.76
N LEU A 48 16.02 1.18 -3.22
CA LEU A 48 17.43 0.82 -3.01
C LEU A 48 18.13 0.78 -4.37
N ALA A 49 19.38 1.23 -4.45
CA ALA A 49 20.14 1.30 -5.71
C ALA A 49 20.25 -0.07 -6.42
N ASP A 50 20.15 -1.18 -5.68
CA ASP A 50 20.15 -2.55 -6.20
C ASP A 50 18.76 -3.12 -6.53
N PHE A 51 17.68 -2.34 -6.41
CA PHE A 51 16.30 -2.77 -6.71
C PHE A 51 16.02 -2.88 -8.24
N SER A 52 17.06 -3.13 -9.04
CA SER A 52 17.02 -3.28 -10.51
C SER A 52 17.06 -4.75 -10.98
N MET A 53 16.71 -5.74 -10.15
CA MET A 53 16.66 -7.13 -10.58
C MET A 53 15.33 -7.81 -10.21
N LYS A 54 14.52 -7.99 -11.27
CA LYS A 54 13.36 -8.89 -11.41
C LYS A 54 12.02 -8.41 -10.83
N ALA A 55 11.44 -7.40 -11.47
CA ALA A 55 9.99 -7.34 -11.69
C ALA A 55 9.55 -8.40 -12.74
N SER A 56 9.88 -9.67 -12.50
CA SER A 56 9.41 -10.79 -13.31
C SER A 56 9.03 -11.92 -12.34
N ALA A 57 7.75 -12.28 -12.37
CA ALA A 57 7.07 -13.27 -11.53
C ALA A 57 6.66 -12.81 -10.11
N VAL A 58 5.68 -11.90 -10.03
CA VAL A 58 4.57 -12.12 -9.10
C VAL A 58 3.38 -12.51 -9.96
N ASN A 59 3.10 -13.81 -10.01
CA ASN A 59 1.92 -14.35 -10.67
C ASN A 59 0.70 -13.89 -9.85
N LEU A 60 0.01 -12.88 -10.36
CA LEU A 60 -1.21 -12.35 -9.76
C LEU A 60 -2.33 -13.35 -10.06
N ILE A 61 -2.61 -14.24 -9.11
CA ILE A 61 -3.89 -14.98 -9.08
C ILE A 61 -4.91 -13.97 -8.55
N PHE A 62 -5.71 -13.42 -9.48
CA PHE A 62 -7.04 -12.88 -9.16
C PHE A 62 -8.04 -14.03 -9.14
#